data_AF-A0A257QWR5-F1
#
_entry.id   AF-A0A257QWR5-F1
#
_cell.length_a   1.000
_cell.length_b   1.000
_cell.length_c   1.000
_cell.angle_alpha   90.00
_cell.angle_beta   90.00
_cell.angle_gamma   90.00
#
_symmetry.space_group_name_H-M   'P 1'
#
loop_
_entity.id
_entity.type
_entity.pdbx_description
1 polymer ?
#
loop_
_entity_poly.entity_id
_entity_poly.type
_entity_poly.pdbx_seq_one_letter_code
_entity_poly.pdbx_strand_id
1 'polypeptide(L)'
;MPDAIHDALGRELGLRTLSMLDRLRLYKALGPELALNEPYIGIAALAASAAMIDGVPVPFPTSESAVEHIVERLGETGLEAIAMAIAPPPPTSVTAHAGN
;
A
#
# COMPACT_ATOMS: atom_id res chain seq x y z
N MET A 1 4.06 -2.36 -16.21
CA MET A 1 4.58 -3.33 -15.23
C MET A 1 4.42 -2.71 -13.86
N PRO A 2 4.09 -3.47 -12.80
CA PRO A 2 4.04 -2.90 -11.45
C PRO A 2 5.39 -2.27 -11.14
N ASP A 3 5.39 -1.06 -10.57
CA ASP A 3 6.62 -0.43 -10.10
C ASP A 3 7.20 -1.33 -9.00
N ALA A 4 8.45 -1.76 -9.18
CA ALA A 4 9.15 -2.61 -8.23
C ALA A 4 9.99 -1.74 -7.29
N ILE A 5 9.88 -1.99 -5.99
CA ILE A 5 10.65 -1.31 -4.96
C ILE A 5 11.37 -2.33 -4.08
N HIS A 6 12.38 -1.88 -3.33
CA HIS A 6 13.04 -2.70 -2.33
C HIS A 6 12.71 -2.20 -0.93
N ASP A 7 12.46 -3.12 -0.01
CA ASP A 7 12.35 -2.76 1.40
C ASP A 7 13.71 -2.80 2.12
N ALA A 8 13.73 -2.45 3.41
CA ALA A 8 14.94 -2.46 4.22
C ALA A 8 15.55 -3.85 4.45
N LEU A 9 14.80 -4.93 4.17
CA LEU A 9 15.29 -6.31 4.23
C LEU A 9 15.86 -6.78 2.88
N GLY A 10 15.81 -5.93 1.84
CA GLY A 10 16.29 -6.23 0.50
C GLY A 10 15.32 -7.05 -0.34
N ARG A 11 14.07 -7.22 0.09
CA ARG A 11 13.04 -7.93 -0.67
C ARG A 11 12.52 -7.07 -1.81
N GLU A 12 12.22 -7.68 -2.95
CA GLU A 12 11.62 -7.01 -4.09
C GLU A 12 10.09 -7.02 -3.95
N LEU A 13 9.48 -5.84 -3.84
CA LEU A 13 8.04 -5.68 -3.74
C LEU A 13 7.49 -5.10 -5.04
N GLY A 14 6.63 -5.86 -5.70
CA GLY A 14 5.86 -5.35 -6.84
C GLY A 14 4.62 -4.62 -6.36
N LEU A 15 4.37 -3.40 -6.84
CA LEU A 15 3.24 -2.58 -6.40
C LEU A 15 2.08 -2.55 -7.41
N ARG A 16 0.85 -2.51 -6.90
CA ARG A 16 -0.35 -2.19 -7.69
C ARG A 16 -0.99 -0.90 -7.18
N THR A 17 -1.42 -0.06 -8.11
CA THR A 17 -2.28 1.08 -7.79
C THR A 17 -3.70 0.59 -7.52
N LEU A 18 -4.27 0.98 -6.38
CA LEU A 18 -5.66 0.67 -6.06
C LEU A 18 -6.61 1.58 -6.83
N SER A 19 -7.52 0.99 -7.59
CA SER A 19 -8.66 1.70 -8.17
C SER A 19 -9.73 1.99 -7.11
N MET A 20 -10.77 2.76 -7.47
CA MET A 20 -11.92 2.95 -6.59
C MET A 20 -12.71 1.66 -6.38
N LEU A 21 -12.77 0.78 -7.39
CA LEU A 21 -13.40 -0.53 -7.25
C LEU A 21 -12.62 -1.43 -6.28
N ASP A 22 -11.28 -1.37 -6.31
CA ASP A 22 -10.45 -2.14 -5.38
C ASP A 22 -10.65 -1.67 -3.94
N ARG A 23 -10.76 -0.35 -3.71
CA ARG A 23 -11.10 0.21 -2.40
C ARG A 23 -12.47 -0.29 -1.90
N LEU A 24 -13.49 -0.29 -2.75
CA LEU A 24 -14.81 -0.84 -2.39
C LEU A 24 -14.75 -2.33 -2.06
N ARG A 25 -13.97 -3.11 -2.82
CA ARG A 25 -13.75 -4.53 -2.54
C ARG A 25 -13.03 -4.74 -1.22
N LEU A 26 -12.04 -3.90 -0.91
CA LEU A 26 -11.32 -3.93 0.36
C LEU A 26 -12.25 -3.63 1.53
N TYR A 27 -13.07 -2.56 1.45
CA TYR A 27 -14.06 -2.28 2.50
C TYR A 27 -15.03 -3.44 2.71
N LYS A 28 -15.48 -4.08 1.62
CA LYS A 28 -16.31 -5.28 1.71
C LYS A 28 -15.59 -6.45 2.37
N ALA A 29 -14.30 -6.64 2.09
CA ALA A 29 -13.48 -7.70 2.68
C ALA A 29 -13.25 -7.51 4.19
N LEU A 30 -13.15 -6.26 4.64
CA LEU A 30 -12.97 -5.89 6.05
C LEU A 30 -14.27 -5.92 6.85
N GLY A 31 -15.42 -5.77 6.19
CA GLY A 31 -16.70 -5.66 6.86
C GLY A 31 -16.93 -4.26 7.47
N PRO A 32 -18.15 -4.01 8.00
CA PRO A 32 -18.60 -2.66 8.35
C PRO A 32 -17.85 -2.03 9.53
N GLU A 33 -17.35 -2.82 10.48
CA GLU A 33 -16.69 -2.29 11.68
C GLU A 33 -15.26 -1.85 11.38
N LEU A 34 -14.45 -2.74 10.79
CA LEU A 34 -13.06 -2.44 10.44
C LEU A 34 -12.95 -1.42 9.30
N ALA A 35 -13.94 -1.38 8.39
CA ALA A 35 -14.03 -0.34 7.36
C ALA A 35 -14.38 1.06 7.92
N LEU A 36 -14.65 1.21 9.22
CA LEU A 36 -14.77 2.51 9.88
C LEU A 36 -13.53 2.84 10.74
N ASN A 37 -12.59 1.91 10.86
CA ASN A 37 -11.33 2.11 11.59
C ASN A 37 -10.27 2.65 10.62
N GLU A 38 -10.08 3.97 10.63
CA GLU A 38 -9.13 4.67 9.74
C GLU A 38 -7.71 4.11 9.78
N PRO A 39 -7.07 3.91 10.95
CA PRO A 39 -5.77 3.23 11.03
C PRO A 39 -5.75 1.85 10.35
N TYR A 40 -6.78 1.03 10.58
CA TYR A 40 -6.85 -0.31 10.02
C TYR A 40 -6.95 -0.26 8.49
N ILE A 41 -7.82 0.59 7.95
CA ILE A 41 -7.97 0.77 6.50
C ILE A 41 -6.67 1.24 5.86
N GLY A 42 -5.96 2.17 6.51
CA GLY A 42 -4.66 2.65 6.01
C GLY A 42 -3.68 1.50 5.82
N ILE A 43 -3.52 0.66 6.84
CA ILE A 43 -2.64 -0.52 6.78
C ILE A 43 -3.15 -1.54 5.75
N ALA A 44 -4.45 -1.80 5.73
CA ALA A 44 -5.07 -2.73 4.78
C ALA A 44 -4.88 -2.27 3.32
N ALA A 45 -4.95 -0.96 3.06
CA ALA A 45 -4.73 -0.40 1.73
C ALA A 45 -3.26 -0.53 1.29
N LEU A 46 -2.30 -0.34 2.20
CA LEU A 46 -0.89 -0.60 1.93
C LEU A 46 -0.66 -2.08 1.61
N ALA A 47 -1.19 -2.98 2.43
CA ALA A 47 -1.10 -4.43 2.20
C ALA A 47 -1.72 -4.83 0.85
N ALA A 48 -2.91 -4.33 0.53
CA ALA A 48 -3.59 -4.60 -0.75
C ALA A 48 -2.86 -4.02 -1.97
N SER A 49 -1.97 -3.04 -1.76
CA SER A 49 -1.13 -2.48 -2.81
C SER A 49 0.09 -3.36 -3.14
N ALA A 50 0.40 -4.38 -2.32
CA ALA A 50 1.39 -5.38 -2.68
C ALA A 50 0.82 -6.32 -3.76
N ALA A 51 1.50 -6.38 -4.91
CA ALA A 51 1.20 -7.29 -6.00
C ALA A 51 2.12 -8.51 -6.03
N MET A 52 3.31 -8.40 -5.47
CA MET A 52 4.34 -9.43 -5.48
C MET A 52 5.32 -9.20 -4.33
N ILE A 53 5.86 -10.28 -3.78
CA ILE A 53 6.98 -10.27 -2.80
C ILE A 53 7.99 -11.31 -3.29
N ASP A 54 9.21 -10.89 -3.63
CA ASP A 54 10.31 -11.75 -4.11
C ASP A 54 9.90 -12.68 -5.26
N GLY A 55 9.27 -12.13 -6.30
CA GLY A 55 8.78 -12.91 -7.44
C GLY A 55 7.49 -13.69 -7.18
N VAL A 56 7.01 -13.79 -5.93
CA VAL A 56 5.79 -14.52 -5.56
C VAL A 56 4.58 -13.60 -5.65
N PRO A 57 3.60 -13.87 -6.53
CA PRO A 57 2.39 -13.06 -6.63
C PRO A 57 1.60 -13.02 -5.31
N VAL A 58 1.17 -11.82 -4.93
CA VAL A 58 0.26 -11.60 -3.80
C VAL A 58 -1.12 -11.31 -4.37
N PRO A 59 -2.12 -12.20 -4.15
CA PRO A 59 -3.47 -11.96 -4.60
C PRO A 59 -4.10 -10.79 -3.83
N PHE A 60 -5.07 -10.13 -4.45
CA PHE A 60 -5.83 -9.08 -3.76
C PHE A 60 -6.62 -9.70 -2.59
N PRO A 61 -6.58 -9.14 -1.37
CA PRO A 61 -7.23 -9.72 -0.22
C PRO A 61 -8.76 -9.67 -0.35
N THR A 62 -9.42 -10.79 -0.04
CA THR A 62 -10.88 -10.93 -0.11
C THR A 62 -11.54 -11.12 1.25
N SER A 63 -10.76 -11.12 2.33
CA SER A 63 -11.20 -11.19 3.73
C SER A 63 -10.23 -10.45 4.63
N GLU A 64 -10.67 -10.12 5.84
CA GLU A 64 -9.82 -9.63 6.94
C GLU A 64 -8.59 -10.50 7.15
N SER A 65 -8.77 -11.82 7.31
CA SER A 65 -7.67 -12.76 7.50
C SER A 65 -6.64 -12.76 6.36
N ALA A 66 -7.07 -12.49 5.13
CA ALA A 66 -6.15 -12.36 4.00
C ALA A 66 -5.33 -11.06 4.08
N VAL A 67 -5.92 -9.98 4.58
CA VAL A 67 -5.21 -8.72 4.86
C VAL A 67 -4.15 -8.98 5.92
N GLU A 68 -4.52 -9.59 7.05
CA GLU A 68 -3.60 -9.90 8.15
C GLU A 68 -2.42 -10.76 7.70
N HIS A 69 -2.67 -11.77 6.87
CA HIS A 69 -1.61 -12.62 6.34
C HIS A 69 -0.65 -11.85 5.42
N ILE A 70 -1.14 -10.89 4.63
CA ILE A 70 -0.28 -10.04 3.81
C ILE A 70 0.52 -9.08 4.69
N VAL A 71 -0.12 -8.49 5.71
CA VAL A 71 0.53 -7.62 6.70
C VAL A 71 1.64 -8.38 7.43
N GLU A 72 1.39 -9.60 7.88
CA GLU A 72 2.38 -10.46 8.53
C GLU A 72 3.58 -10.73 7.61
N ARG A 73 3.32 -11.05 6.34
CA ARG A 73 4.38 -11.28 5.36
C ARG A 73 5.19 -10.02 5.06
N LEU A 74 4.56 -8.87 4.93
CA LEU A 74 5.25 -7.60 4.66
C LEU A 74 6.00 -7.09 5.89
N GLY A 75 5.45 -7.28 7.08
CA GLY A 75 5.95 -6.66 8.30
C GLY A 75 5.99 -5.13 8.19
N GLU A 76 6.65 -4.52 9.17
CA GLU A 76 6.78 -3.07 9.26
C GLU A 76 7.58 -2.47 8.08
N THR A 77 8.74 -3.07 7.77
CA THR A 77 9.64 -2.57 6.71
C THR A 77 9.01 -2.63 5.33
N GLY A 78 8.22 -3.67 5.04
CA GLY A 78 7.52 -3.79 3.77
C GLY A 78 6.39 -2.75 3.64
N LEU A 79 5.61 -2.56 4.72
CA LEU A 79 4.55 -1.54 4.73
C LEU A 79 5.11 -0.12 4.61
N GLU A 80 6.21 0.19 5.28
CA GLU A 80 6.89 1.48 5.19
C GLU A 80 7.40 1.75 3.77
N ALA A 81 8.06 0.78 3.14
CA ALA A 81 8.55 0.89 1.77
C ALA A 81 7.39 1.18 0.79
N ILE A 82 6.27 0.48 0.94
CA ILE A 82 5.06 0.70 0.14
C ILE A 82 4.49 2.10 0.39
N ALA A 83 4.39 2.53 1.66
CA ALA A 83 3.86 3.85 2.00
C ALA A 83 4.68 4.98 1.38
N MET A 84 6.01 4.87 1.42
CA MET A 84 6.92 5.84 0.81
C MET A 84 6.79 5.89 -0.71
N ALA A 85 6.54 4.76 -1.36
CA ALA A 85 6.41 4.67 -2.81
C ALA A 85 5.05 5.21 -3.32
N ILE A 86 3.98 5.05 -2.55
CA ILE A 86 2.62 5.45 -2.95
C ILE A 86 2.27 6.87 -2.49
N ALA A 87 2.97 7.41 -1.49
CA ALA A 87 2.79 8.78 -1.05
C ALA A 87 3.04 9.75 -2.23
N PRO A 88 2.14 10.73 -2.46
CA PRO A 88 2.42 11.79 -3.42
C PRO A 88 3.71 12.50 -3.00
N PRO A 89 4.61 12.85 -3.95
CA PRO A 89 5.83 13.57 -3.61
C PRO A 89 5.46 14.85 -2.86
N PRO A 90 6.24 15.25 -1.84
CA PRO A 90 5.96 16.48 -1.11
C PRO A 90 5.88 17.64 -2.10
N PRO A 91 4.95 18.61 -1.90
CA PRO A 91 4.85 19.75 -2.79
C PRO A 91 6.21 20.43 -2.84
N THR A 92 6.84 20.39 -4.02
CA THR A 92 8.11 21.06 -4.25
C THR A 92 7.84 22.54 -4.06
N SER A 93 8.40 23.15 -3.00
CA SER A 93 8.29 24.59 -2.77
C SER A 93 8.81 25.30 -4.02
N VAL A 94 7.89 25.83 -4.84
CA VAL A 94 8.21 26.66 -5.98
C VAL A 94 9.01 27.83 -5.43
N THR A 95 10.29 27.87 -5.76
CA THR A 95 11.17 28.97 -5.38
C THR A 95 10.61 30.21 -6.05
N ALA A 96 10.01 31.10 -5.27
CA ALA A 96 9.57 32.40 -5.74
C ALA A 96 10.80 33.13 -6.27
N HIS A 97 10.96 33.18 -7.59
CA HIS A 97 11.85 34.15 -8.21
C HIS A 97 11.20 35.52 -8.04
N ALA A 98 11.69 36.24 -7.03
CA ALA A 98 11.48 37.67 -6.88
C ALA A 98 11.90 38.35 -8.18
N GLY A 99 10.92 38.85 -8.93
CA GLY A 99 11.13 39.75 -10.05
C GLY A 99 11.47 41.13 -9.49
N ASN A 100 12.65 41.62 -9.86
CA ASN A 100 13.05 43.02 -9.77
C ASN A 100 12.44 43.82 -10.94
#